data_AF-A0A7X2MEZ0-F1
#
_entry.id   AF-A0A7X2MEZ0-F1
#
_cell.length_a   1.000
_cell.length_b   1.000
_cell.length_c   1.000
_cell.angle_alpha   90.00
_cell.angle_beta   90.00
_cell.angle_gamma   90.00
#
_symmetry.space_group_name_H-M   'P 1'
#
loop_
_entity.id
_entity.type
_entity.pdbx_description
1 polymer ?
#
loop_
_entity_poly.entity_id
_entity_poly.type
_entity_poly.pdbx_seq_one_letter_code
_entity_poly.pdbx_strand_id
1 'polypeptide(L)' 'RVIPGEKLTVTVIKNGTERQQGVAYLDDGTMIVVEDGRYYLNKPIEVEVTSALQTDAGRMIFAKPTHSKRELSEKN' A
#
# COMPACT_ATOMS: atom_id res chain seq x y z
N ARG A 1 3.09 14.15 -8.48
CA ARG A 1 4.32 13.71 -7.78
C ARG A 1 3.88 13.18 -6.43
N VAL A 2 4.08 11.89 -6.16
CA VAL A 2 3.74 11.32 -4.86
C VAL A 2 4.87 11.61 -3.87
N ILE A 3 4.56 12.13 -2.69
CA ILE A 3 5.55 12.48 -1.64
C ILE A 3 5.38 11.61 -0.38
N PRO A 4 6.45 11.38 0.40
CA PRO A 4 6.30 10.80 1.74
C PRO A 4 5.30 11.58 2.60
N GLY A 5 4.44 10.87 3.31
CA GLY A 5 3.34 11.42 4.12
C GLY A 5 2.03 11.63 3.35
N GLU A 6 2.03 11.50 2.03
CA GLU A 6 0.80 11.55 1.23
C GLU A 6 -0.05 10.29 1.48
N LYS A 7 -1.36 10.50 1.62
CA LYS A 7 -2.32 9.41 1.78
C LYS A 7 -2.97 9.06 0.45
N LEU A 8 -3.07 7.78 0.16
CA LEU A 8 -3.65 7.24 -1.06
C LEU A 8 -4.62 6.12 -0.71
N THR A 9 -5.71 6.00 -1.45
CA THR A 9 -6.56 4.80 -1.41
C THR A 9 -6.14 3.88 -2.54
N VAL A 10 -5.72 2.66 -2.21
CA VAL A 10 -5.24 1.68 -3.19
C VAL A 10 -5.94 0.35 -2.97
N THR A 11 -6.14 -0.41 -4.05
CA THR A 11 -6.63 -1.79 -3.93
C THR A 11 -5.46 -2.73 -4.05
N VAL A 12 -5.24 -3.57 -3.04
CA VAL A 12 -4.19 -4.59 -3.10
C VAL A 12 -4.66 -5.67 -4.06
N ILE A 13 -3.95 -5.86 -5.17
CA ILE A 13 -4.34 -6.82 -6.21
C ILE A 13 -3.51 -8.11 -6.17
N LYS A 14 -2.32 -8.07 -5.54
CA LYS A 14 -1.39 -9.20 -5.47
C LYS A 14 -0.66 -9.24 -4.14
N ASN A 15 -0.17 -10.42 -3.76
CA ASN A 15 0.80 -10.55 -2.69
C ASN A 15 2.15 -9.98 -3.16
N GLY A 16 2.87 -9.32 -2.25
CA GLY A 16 4.23 -8.86 -2.49
C GLY A 16 5.26 -9.99 -2.36
N THR A 17 6.51 -9.64 -2.63
CA THR A 17 7.63 -10.57 -2.55
C THR A 17 7.87 -11.04 -1.11
N GLU A 18 7.75 -10.13 -0.13
CA GLU A 18 7.85 -10.49 1.28
C GLU A 18 6.52 -10.97 1.86
N ARG A 19 6.60 -11.82 2.88
CA ARG A 19 5.44 -12.50 3.48
C ARG A 19 4.33 -11.57 3.94
N GLN A 20 4.62 -10.31 4.25
CA GLN A 20 3.61 -9.35 4.74
C GLN A 20 3.20 -8.32 3.70
N GLN A 21 3.87 -8.27 2.56
CA GLN A 21 3.63 -7.22 1.57
C GLN A 21 2.40 -7.53 0.72
N GLY A 22 1.71 -6.47 0.32
CA GLY A 22 0.77 -6.44 -0.79
C GLY A 22 1.31 -5.55 -1.90
N VAL A 23 0.82 -5.76 -3.13
CA VAL A 23 1.13 -4.91 -4.28
C VAL A 23 -0.16 -4.37 -4.88
N ALA A 24 -0.16 -3.06 -5.07
CA ALA A 24 -1.16 -2.31 -5.83
C ALA A 24 -0.49 -1.62 -7.01
N TYR A 25 -1.29 -1.20 -7.98
CA TYR A 25 -0.82 -0.39 -9.10
C TYR A 25 -1.71 0.84 -9.24
N LEU A 26 -1.11 1.95 -9.64
CA LEU A 26 -1.85 3.10 -10.14
C LEU A 26 -2.14 2.92 -11.63
N ASP A 27 -3.07 3.74 -12.15
CA ASP A 27 -3.48 3.70 -13.56
C ASP A 27 -2.34 4.01 -14.53
N ASP A 28 -1.31 4.72 -14.08
CA ASP A 28 -0.11 5.04 -14.86
C ASP A 28 0.95 3.91 -14.85
N GLY A 29 0.66 2.78 -14.20
CA GLY A 29 1.56 1.64 -14.08
C GLY A 29 2.55 1.75 -12.91
N THR A 30 2.51 2.81 -12.11
CA THR A 30 3.33 2.93 -10.90
C THR A 30 3.00 1.81 -9.91
N MET A 31 4.02 1.06 -9.49
CA MET A 31 3.86 -0.03 -8.55
C MET A 31 3.90 0.50 -7.11
N ILE A 32 2.89 0.16 -6.31
CA ILE A 32 2.80 0.50 -4.90
C ILE A 32 2.96 -0.77 -4.07
N VAL A 33 4.04 -0.84 -3.30
CA VAL A 33 4.29 -1.90 -2.31
C VAL A 33 3.72 -1.45 -0.98
N VAL A 34 2.74 -2.20 -0.47
CA VAL A 34 2.07 -1.91 0.79
C VAL A 34 2.54 -2.89 1.86
N GLU A 35 3.15 -2.37 2.93
CA GLU A 35 3.48 -3.15 4.13
C GLU A 35 2.20 -3.70 4.78
N ASP A 36 2.21 -4.95 5.27
CA ASP A 36 1.00 -5.65 5.75
C ASP A 36 -0.16 -5.73 4.72
N GLY A 37 0.09 -5.40 3.45
CA GLY A 37 -0.93 -5.32 2.41
C GLY A 37 -1.60 -6.67 2.10
N ARG A 38 -0.94 -7.81 2.40
CA ARG A 38 -1.50 -9.15 2.13
C ARG A 38 -2.86 -9.39 2.81
N TYR A 39 -3.11 -8.76 3.96
CA TYR A 39 -4.35 -8.94 4.72
C TYR A 39 -5.54 -8.22 4.07
N TYR A 40 -5.25 -7.38 3.08
CA TYR A 40 -6.18 -6.52 2.38
C TYR A 40 -6.29 -6.87 0.90
N LEU A 41 -5.91 -8.09 0.52
CA LEU A 41 -6.02 -8.57 -0.86
C LEU A 41 -7.46 -8.44 -1.38
N ASN A 42 -7.59 -7.87 -2.58
CA ASN A 42 -8.86 -7.50 -3.24
C ASN A 42 -9.74 -6.54 -2.43
N LYS A 43 -9.14 -5.77 -1.52
CA LYS A 43 -9.84 -4.74 -0.74
C LYS A 43 -9.18 -3.37 -0.97
N PRO A 44 -9.98 -2.29 -1.10
CA PRO A 44 -9.45 -0.94 -1.04
C PRO A 44 -9.00 -0.63 0.39
N ILE A 45 -7.85 0.01 0.52
CA ILE A 45 -7.28 0.46 1.79
C ILE A 45 -6.66 1.85 1.65
N GLU A 46 -6.78 2.65 2.71
CA GLU A 46 -6.01 3.89 2.82
C GLU A 46 -4.59 3.56 3.30
N VAL A 47 -3.60 4.06 2.58
CA VAL A 47 -2.18 3.89 2.85
C VAL A 47 -1.49 5.25 2.88
N GLU A 48 -0.47 5.38 3.72
CA GLU A 48 0.42 6.53 3.79
C GLU A 48 1.74 6.16 3.12
N VAL A 49 2.16 7.01 2.18
CA VAL A 49 3.40 6.82 1.45
C VAL A 49 4.57 7.05 2.38
N THR A 50 5.46 6.07 2.48
CA THR A 50 6.68 6.16 3.29
C THR A 50 7.88 6.58 2.46
N SER A 51 7.98 6.10 1.22
CA SER A 51 9.06 6.43 0.31
C SER A 51 8.68 6.15 -1.14
N ALA A 52 9.45 6.71 -2.08
CA ALA A 52 9.34 6.37 -3.50
C ALA A 52 10.74 6.17 -4.07
N LEU A 53 10.92 5.10 -4.84
CA LEU A 53 12.15 4.77 -5.55
C LEU A 53 11.89 4.82 -7.05
N GLN A 54 12.80 5.44 -7.79
CA GLN A 54 12.83 5.34 -9.25
C GLN A 54 13.81 4.22 -9.61
N THR A 55 13.37 3.26 -10.41
CA THR A 55 14.21 2.20 -10.98
C THR A 55 14.18 2.30 -12.50
N ASP A 56 15.07 1.57 -13.17
CA ASP A 56 15.10 1.50 -14.63
C ASP A 56 13.81 0.90 -15.22
N ALA A 57 13.10 0.08 -14.44
CA ALA A 57 11.82 -0.53 -14.82
C ALA A 57 10.60 0.38 -14.56
N GLY A 58 10.78 1.52 -13.88
CA GLY A 58 9.71 2.46 -13.58
C GLY A 58 9.75 2.98 -12.16
N ARG A 59 8.60 3.49 -11.70
CA ARG A 59 8.46 4.08 -10.37
C ARG A 59 7.88 3.07 -9.39
N MET A 60 8.53 2.93 -8.25
CA MET A 60 8.07 2.17 -7.10
C MET A 60 7.74 3.10 -5.95
N ILE A 61 6.61 2.88 -5.30
CA ILE A 61 6.18 3.60 -4.11
C ILE A 61 6.03 2.59 -2.99
N PHE A 62 6.51 2.94 -1.80
CA PHE A 62 6.31 2.16 -0.60
C PHE A 62 5.32 2.90 0.29
N ALA A 63 4.37 2.16 0.83
CA ALA A 63 3.34 2.70 1.68
C ALA A 63 2.99 1.73 2.82
N LYS A 64 2.42 2.27 3.89
CA LYS A 64 1.92 1.52 5.05
C LYS A 64 0.43 1.83 5.23
N PRO A 65 -0.43 0.88 5.65
CA PRO A 65 -1.83 1.16 5.91
C PRO A 65 -1.99 2.22 7.01
N THR A 66 -2.89 3.17 6.84
CA THR A 66 -3.14 4.21 7.86
C THR A 66 -3.88 3.66 9.08
N HIS A 67 -4.62 2.56 8.90
CA HIS A 67 -5.45 1.93 9.94
C HIS A 67 -4.90 0.60 10.47
N SER A 68 -3.58 0.40 10.50
CA SER A 68 -2.95 -0.83 11.04
C SER A 68 -3.13 -1.02 12.55
N LYS A 69 -3.75 -0.07 13.26
CA LYS A 69 -4.28 -0.33 14.59
C LYS A 69 -5.60 -1.07 14.43
N ARG A 70 -5.64 -2.30 14.94
CA ARG A 70 -6.79 -2.85 15.67
C ARG A 70 -7.87 -1.77 15.92
N GLU A 71 -8.88 -1.69 15.06
CA GLU A 71 -10.21 -1.35 15.57
C GLU A 71 -10.78 -2.63 16.18
N LEU A 72 -10.15 -3.02 17.30
CA LEU A 72 -10.90 -3.57 18.42
C LEU A 72 -11.65 -2.37 19.03
N SER A 73 -12.72 -1.95 18.38
CA SER A 73 -13.85 -1.39 19.10
C SER A 73 -14.90 -2.48 19.09
N GLU A 74 -14.94 -3.19 20.20
CA GLU A 74 -16.09 -3.97 20.63
C GLU A 74 -17.36 -3.24 20.19
N LYS A 75 -18.16 -3.89 19.34
CA LYS A 75 -19.58 -3.54 19.28
C LYS A 75 -20.13 -3.92 20.66
N ASN A 76 -20.33 -2.91 21.50
CA ASN A 76 -21.13 -2.97 22.72
C ASN A 76 -22.48 -3.62 22.45
#